data_AF-A0A4Z0K3S1-F1
#
_entry.id   AF-A0A4Z0K3S1-F1
#
_cell.length_a   1.000
_cell.length_b   1.000
_cell.length_c   1.000
_cell.angle_alpha   90.00
_cell.angle_beta   90.00
_cell.angle_gamma   90.00
#
_symmetry.space_group_name_H-M   'P 1'
#
loop_
_entity.id
_entity.type
_entity.pdbx_description
1 polymer ?
#
loop_
_entity_poly.entity_id
_entity_poly.type
_entity_poly.pdbx_seq_one_letter_code
_entity_poly.pdbx_strand_id
1 'polypeptide(L)'
;MPDRIAATAVADDATADRRPAWSWAAFCGGILGANSCPHLLVAARRGHMLTPLGGKDSGPAANLIWGLMNVTAASVAVLSAVRSADQPSRLTWPFALGSATFGAWAVIYETISSKRGGAHNDG
;
A
#
# COMPACT_ATOMS: atom_id res chain seq x y z
N MET A 1 -37.61 14.93 36.92
CA MET A 1 -37.11 13.68 36.28
C MET A 1 -36.40 13.92 34.92
N PRO A 2 -35.50 14.91 34.77
CA PRO A 2 -34.71 15.11 33.53
C PRO A 2 -33.40 14.31 33.45
N ASP A 3 -32.87 13.82 34.58
CA ASP A 3 -31.53 13.21 34.62
C ASP A 3 -31.42 11.84 33.92
N ARG A 4 -32.54 11.14 33.73
CA ARG A 4 -32.54 9.84 33.03
C ARG A 4 -32.41 9.95 31.51
N ILE A 5 -32.86 11.05 30.91
CA ILE A 5 -32.81 11.24 29.45
C ILE A 5 -31.38 11.58 29.00
N ALA A 6 -30.64 12.34 29.81
CA ALA A 6 -29.24 12.65 29.56
C ALA A 6 -28.34 11.40 29.68
N ALA A 7 -28.61 10.53 30.67
CA ALA A 7 -27.85 9.31 30.87
C ALA A 7 -28.04 8.29 29.73
N THR A 8 -29.25 8.19 29.15
CA THR A 8 -29.50 7.33 27.98
C THR A 8 -28.84 7.87 26.71
N ALA A 9 -28.84 9.19 26.50
CA ALA A 9 -28.19 9.81 25.33
C ALA A 9 -26.65 9.65 25.35
N VAL A 10 -26.02 9.68 26.52
CA VAL A 10 -24.57 9.45 26.67
C VAL A 10 -24.22 7.96 26.54
N ALA A 11 -25.12 7.06 26.91
CA ALA A 11 -24.93 5.61 26.76
C ALA A 11 -25.08 5.14 25.31
N ASP A 12 -25.98 5.75 24.53
CA ASP A 12 -26.17 5.43 23.11
C ASP A 12 -24.96 5.85 22.26
N ASP A 13 -24.30 6.97 22.59
CA ASP A 13 -23.08 7.43 21.91
C ASP A 13 -21.85 6.55 22.20
N ALA A 14 -21.83 5.85 23.35
CA ALA A 14 -20.74 4.95 23.72
C ALA A 14 -20.72 3.63 22.93
N THR A 15 -21.81 3.30 22.22
CA THR A 15 -21.97 2.06 21.43
C THR A 15 -22.04 2.29 19.92
N ALA A 16 -21.96 3.55 19.47
CA ALA A 16 -21.79 3.89 18.07
C ALA A 16 -20.54 3.17 17.55
N ASP A 17 -20.77 2.19 16.67
CA ASP A 17 -19.82 1.23 16.12
C ASP A 17 -18.45 1.86 15.85
N ARG A 18 -17.53 1.75 16.81
CA ARG A 18 -16.14 2.23 16.70
C ARG A 18 -15.30 1.34 15.79
N ARG A 19 -15.92 0.72 14.78
CA ARG A 19 -15.12 0.06 13.75
C ARG A 19 -14.39 1.17 12.99
N PRO A 20 -13.05 1.15 12.96
CA PRO A 20 -12.34 2.01 12.02
C PRO A 20 -12.93 1.69 10.64
N ALA A 21 -13.41 2.72 9.94
CA ALA A 21 -13.95 2.55 8.59
C ALA A 21 -12.79 2.05 7.72
N TRP A 22 -12.71 0.73 7.55
CA TRP A 22 -11.68 0.09 6.79
C TRP A 22 -11.84 0.48 5.32
N SER A 23 -10.80 1.04 4.73
CA SER A 23 -10.81 1.44 3.33
C SER A 23 -9.84 0.58 2.53
N TRP A 24 -10.41 -0.32 1.72
CA TRP A 24 -9.62 -1.10 0.76
C TRP A 24 -8.91 -0.21 -0.25
N ALA A 25 -9.51 0.92 -0.63
CA ALA A 25 -8.87 1.87 -1.54
C ALA A 25 -7.61 2.49 -0.91
N ALA A 26 -7.67 2.91 0.36
CA ALA A 26 -6.48 3.40 1.07
C ALA A 26 -5.43 2.30 1.26
N PHE A 27 -5.83 1.07 1.59
CA PHE A 27 -4.93 -0.08 1.69
C PHE A 27 -4.21 -0.40 0.37
N CYS A 28 -4.95 -0.53 -0.73
CA CYS A 28 -4.37 -0.72 -2.07
C CYS A 28 -3.50 0.47 -2.47
N GLY A 29 -3.90 1.70 -2.12
CA GLY A 29 -3.08 2.89 -2.28
C GLY A 29 -1.73 2.79 -1.58
N GLY A 30 -1.70 2.23 -0.37
CA GLY A 30 -0.47 1.96 0.38
C GLY A 30 0.45 0.94 -0.29
N ILE A 31 -0.11 -0.16 -0.80
CA ILE A 31 0.64 -1.20 -1.55
C ILE A 31 1.26 -0.59 -2.80
N LEU A 32 0.45 0.06 -3.63
CA LEU A 32 0.87 0.64 -4.91
C LEU A 32 1.88 1.77 -4.70
N GLY A 33 1.65 2.62 -3.70
CA GLY A 33 2.56 3.70 -3.33
C GLY A 33 3.94 3.15 -2.94
N ALA A 34 3.98 2.15 -2.06
CA ALA A 34 5.23 1.53 -1.65
C ALA A 34 5.93 0.79 -2.80
N ASN A 35 5.18 0.18 -3.72
CA ASN A 35 5.70 -0.48 -4.91
C ASN A 35 6.34 0.52 -5.90
N SER A 36 5.80 1.72 -6.02
CA SER A 36 6.35 2.73 -6.94
C SER A 36 7.81 3.13 -6.61
N CYS A 37 8.16 3.21 -5.32
CA CYS A 37 9.44 3.72 -4.85
C CYS A 37 10.67 2.97 -5.42
N PRO A 38 10.81 1.63 -5.27
CA PRO A 38 11.96 0.92 -5.78
C PRO A 38 12.07 1.02 -7.31
N HIS A 39 10.96 0.98 -8.06
CA HIS A 39 10.99 1.09 -9.52
C HIS A 39 11.45 2.47 -10.01
N LEU A 40 10.96 3.54 -9.39
CA LEU A 40 11.42 4.90 -9.70
C LEU A 40 12.90 5.09 -9.34
N LEU A 41 13.34 4.53 -8.21
CA LEU A 41 14.75 4.59 -7.81
C LEU A 41 15.67 3.82 -8.77
N VAL A 42 15.28 2.61 -9.18
CA VAL A 42 16.04 1.80 -10.14
C VAL A 42 16.08 2.49 -11.51
N ALA A 43 14.96 3.04 -11.97
CA ALA A 43 14.92 3.81 -13.21
C ALA A 43 15.85 5.03 -13.16
N ALA A 44 15.85 5.80 -12.07
CA ALA A 44 16.73 6.94 -11.87
C ALA A 44 18.22 6.54 -11.89
N ARG A 45 18.54 5.36 -11.35
CA ARG A 45 19.89 4.78 -11.38
C ARG A 45 20.24 4.08 -12.70
N ARG A 46 19.33 4.07 -13.68
CA ARG A 46 19.46 3.32 -14.93
C ARG A 46 19.73 1.82 -14.73
N GLY A 47 19.19 1.24 -13.67
CA GLY A 47 19.32 -0.18 -13.36
C GLY A 47 18.24 -1.06 -14.01
N HIS A 48 18.27 -2.33 -13.64
CA HIS A 48 17.28 -3.34 -14.01
C HIS A 48 16.59 -3.89 -12.77
N MET A 49 15.28 -4.14 -12.90
CA MET A 49 14.47 -4.72 -11.83
C MET A 49 13.21 -5.31 -12.45
N LEU A 50 12.76 -6.44 -11.94
CA LEU A 50 11.59 -7.17 -12.43
C LEU A 50 10.36 -6.25 -12.56
N THR A 51 9.77 -6.16 -13.75
CA THR A 51 8.44 -5.57 -13.93
C THR A 51 7.55 -6.52 -14.74
N PRO A 52 6.21 -6.44 -14.62
CA PRO A 52 5.32 -7.21 -15.49
C PRO A 52 5.44 -6.86 -16.98
N LEU A 53 5.99 -5.68 -17.31
CA LEU A 53 6.10 -5.18 -18.69
C LEU A 53 7.26 -5.83 -19.47
N GLY A 54 8.33 -6.23 -18.79
CA GLY A 54 9.54 -6.75 -19.43
C GLY A 54 10.21 -7.92 -18.69
N GLY A 55 9.55 -8.48 -17.67
CA GLY A 55 10.11 -9.55 -16.87
C GLY A 55 11.36 -9.13 -16.09
N LYS A 56 12.21 -10.11 -15.75
CA LYS A 56 13.37 -9.96 -14.84
C LYS A 56 14.46 -9.00 -15.35
N ASP A 57 14.56 -8.82 -16.66
CA ASP A 57 15.58 -8.00 -17.30
C ASP A 57 15.07 -6.60 -17.67
N SER A 58 13.89 -6.20 -17.15
CA SER A 58 13.28 -4.89 -17.39
C SER A 58 14.26 -3.77 -17.06
N GLY A 59 14.61 -2.97 -18.08
CA GLY A 59 15.55 -1.86 -17.97
C GLY A 59 14.93 -0.56 -17.42
N PRO A 60 15.63 0.57 -17.56
CA PRO A 60 15.26 1.82 -16.91
C PRO A 60 13.89 2.37 -17.33
N ALA A 61 13.57 2.28 -18.63
CA ALA A 61 12.31 2.79 -19.17
C ALA A 61 11.09 1.98 -18.66
N ALA A 62 11.21 0.65 -18.64
CA ALA A 62 10.15 -0.22 -18.11
C ALA A 62 9.91 0.02 -16.62
N ASN A 63 10.98 0.20 -15.84
CA ASN A 63 10.90 0.56 -14.42
C ASN A 63 10.25 1.93 -14.20
N LEU A 64 10.58 2.93 -15.03
CA LEU A 64 9.96 4.24 -14.95
C LEU A 64 8.46 4.16 -15.21
N ILE A 65 8.05 3.52 -16.32
CA ILE A 65 6.65 3.37 -16.70
C ILE A 65 5.88 2.64 -15.59
N TRP A 66 6.41 1.52 -15.11
CA TRP A 66 5.77 0.74 -14.07
C TRP A 66 5.68 1.50 -12.73
N GLY A 67 6.72 2.22 -12.34
CA GLY A 67 6.71 3.09 -11.16
C GLY A 67 5.67 4.21 -11.27
N LEU A 68 5.57 4.85 -12.44
CA LEU A 68 4.57 5.89 -12.73
C LEU A 68 3.14 5.35 -12.70
N MET A 69 2.90 4.15 -13.24
CA MET A 69 1.59 3.50 -13.14
C MET A 69 1.19 3.25 -11.68
N ASN A 70 2.13 2.76 -10.87
CA ASN A 70 1.89 2.49 -9.45
C ASN A 70 1.56 3.77 -8.67
N VAL A 71 2.35 4.85 -8.81
CA VAL A 71 2.08 6.10 -8.08
C VAL A 71 0.78 6.76 -8.57
N THR A 72 0.46 6.67 -9.86
CA THR A 72 -0.79 7.18 -10.41
C THR A 72 -1.99 6.42 -9.85
N ALA A 73 -1.95 5.09 -9.88
CA ALA A 73 -3.00 4.24 -9.34
C ALA A 73 -3.15 4.43 -7.82
N ALA A 74 -2.04 4.55 -7.09
CA ALA A 74 -2.05 4.86 -5.66
C ALA A 74 -2.73 6.21 -5.39
N SER A 75 -2.39 7.24 -6.16
CA SER A 75 -2.98 8.58 -6.04
C SER A 75 -4.49 8.54 -6.29
N VAL A 76 -4.93 7.86 -7.34
CA VAL A 76 -6.37 7.69 -7.64
C VAL A 76 -7.09 6.95 -6.50
N ALA A 77 -6.50 5.87 -5.98
CA ALA A 77 -7.09 5.09 -4.89
C ALA A 77 -7.22 5.91 -3.59
N VAL A 78 -6.17 6.66 -3.22
CA VAL A 78 -6.18 7.54 -2.04
C VAL A 78 -7.17 8.70 -2.22
N LEU A 79 -7.18 9.36 -3.38
CA LEU A 79 -8.13 10.44 -3.65
C LEU A 79 -9.58 9.95 -3.61
N SER A 80 -9.85 8.76 -4.14
CA SER A 80 -11.17 8.14 -4.05
C SER A 80 -11.55 7.87 -2.58
N ALA A 81 -10.64 7.28 -1.79
CA ALA A 81 -10.87 7.02 -0.38
C ALA A 81 -11.13 8.31 0.42
N VAL A 82 -10.36 9.37 0.17
CA VAL A 82 -10.53 10.67 0.84
C VAL A 82 -11.87 11.30 0.51
N ARG A 83 -12.31 11.23 -0.75
CA ARG A 83 -13.62 11.79 -1.17
C ARG A 83 -14.81 11.08 -0.54
N SER A 84 -14.67 9.81 -0.19
CA SER A 84 -15.73 9.00 0.42
C SER A 84 -15.65 8.92 1.94
N ALA A 85 -14.67 9.55 2.59
CA ALA A 85 -14.43 9.43 4.02
C ALA A 85 -14.95 10.64 4.80
N ASP A 86 -15.79 10.40 5.80
CA ASP A 86 -16.22 11.42 6.76
C ASP A 86 -15.06 11.95 7.62
N GLN A 87 -14.03 11.10 7.85
CA GLN A 87 -12.82 11.44 8.59
C GLN A 87 -11.58 10.91 7.86
N PRO A 88 -10.92 11.72 7.00
CA PRO A 88 -9.77 11.29 6.22
C PRO A 88 -8.58 10.78 7.04
N SER A 89 -8.41 11.23 8.28
CA SER A 89 -7.37 10.75 9.20
C SER A 89 -7.48 9.26 9.51
N ARG A 90 -8.67 8.65 9.38
CA ARG A 90 -8.86 7.21 9.58
C ARG A 90 -8.24 6.36 8.46
N LEU A 91 -7.87 6.97 7.33
CA LEU A 91 -7.26 6.28 6.18
C LEU A 91 -5.78 5.97 6.37
N THR A 92 -5.12 6.62 7.35
CA THR A 92 -3.69 6.43 7.63
C THR A 92 -3.35 4.98 7.97
N TRP A 93 -4.17 4.32 8.78
CA TRP A 93 -3.92 2.92 9.20
C TRP A 93 -4.01 1.93 8.03
N PRO A 94 -5.11 1.90 7.24
CA PRO A 94 -5.18 1.07 6.04
C PRO A 94 -4.03 1.32 5.07
N PHE A 95 -3.69 2.58 4.80
CA PHE A 95 -2.58 2.93 3.92
C PHE A 95 -1.23 2.40 4.45
N ALA A 96 -0.93 2.65 5.72
CA ALA A 96 0.31 2.18 6.35
C ALA A 96 0.41 0.65 6.36
N LEU A 97 -0.69 -0.05 6.64
CA LEU A 97 -0.75 -1.52 6.58
C LEU A 97 -0.52 -2.04 5.15
N GLY A 98 -1.08 -1.37 4.14
CA GLY A 98 -0.83 -1.69 2.75
C GLY A 98 0.65 -1.55 2.38
N SER A 99 1.27 -0.43 2.74
CA SER A 99 2.71 -0.21 2.52
C SER A 99 3.57 -1.23 3.25
N ALA A 100 3.25 -1.55 4.51
CA ALA A 100 3.97 -2.56 5.30
C ALA A 100 3.83 -3.96 4.68
N THR A 101 2.63 -4.30 4.16
CA THR A 101 2.38 -5.58 3.47
C THR A 101 3.27 -5.71 2.23
N PHE A 102 3.36 -4.64 1.42
CA PHE A 102 4.27 -4.64 0.27
C PHE A 102 5.73 -4.80 0.70
N GLY A 103 6.17 -4.07 1.73
CA GLY A 103 7.53 -4.19 2.26
C GLY A 103 7.86 -5.61 2.74
N ALA A 104 6.96 -6.23 3.49
CA ALA A 104 7.11 -7.62 3.94
C ALA A 104 7.21 -8.59 2.75
N TRP A 105 6.34 -8.42 1.75
CA TRP A 105 6.39 -9.23 0.53
C TRP A 105 7.72 -9.05 -0.23
N ALA A 106 8.22 -7.82 -0.36
CA ALA A 106 9.46 -7.54 -1.06
C ALA A 106 10.67 -8.23 -0.40
N VAL A 107 10.75 -8.19 0.94
CA VAL A 107 11.79 -8.88 1.72
C VAL A 107 11.72 -10.40 1.51
N ILE A 108 10.52 -10.98 1.56
CA ILE A 108 10.31 -12.41 1.31
C ILE A 108 10.73 -12.78 -0.12
N TYR A 109 10.32 -11.98 -1.09
CA TYR A 109 10.63 -12.21 -2.51
C TYR A 109 12.14 -12.19 -2.77
N GLU A 110 12.85 -11.21 -2.21
CA GLU A 110 14.31 -11.11 -2.30
C GLU A 110 14.99 -12.32 -1.63
N THR A 111 14.53 -12.69 -0.43
CA THR A 111 15.07 -13.85 0.30
C THR A 111 14.93 -15.16 -0.50
N ILE A 112 13.79 -15.38 -1.13
CA ILE A 112 13.54 -16.58 -1.94
C ILE A 112 14.35 -16.55 -3.25
N SER A 113 14.45 -15.39 -3.90
CA SER A 113 15.17 -15.24 -5.17
C SER A 113 16.67 -15.44 -4.99
N SER A 114 17.26 -14.91 -3.91
CA SER A 114 18.68 -15.07 -3.60
C SER A 114 19.05 -16.54 -3.33
N LYS A 115 18.19 -17.31 -2.67
CA LYS A 115 18.41 -18.76 -2.48
C LYS A 115 18.45 -19.55 -3.79
N ARG A 116 17.65 -19.16 -4.78
CA ARG A 116 17.62 -19.82 -6.09
C ARG A 116 18.85 -19.50 -6.94
N GLY A 117 19.43 -18.31 -6.79
CA GLY A 117 20.65 -17.91 -7.49
C GLY A 117 21.91 -18.65 -7.00
N GLY A 118 21.94 -19.04 -5.71
CA GLY A 118 23.08 -19.77 -5.13
C GLY A 118 23.20 -21.23 -5.60
N ALA A 119 22.08 -21.88 -5.92
CA ALA A 119 22.06 -23.30 -6.28
C ALA A 119 22.50 -23.61 -7.73
N HIS A 120 22.82 -22.59 -8.54
CA HIS A 120 23.17 -22.77 -9.97
C HIS A 120 24.66 -22.56 -10.27
N ASN A 121 25.49 -22.25 -9.26
CA ASN A 121 26.93 -21.98 -9.42
C ASN A 121 27.84 -23.13 -8.95
N ASP A 122 27.28 -24.33 -8.71
CA ASP A 122 28.01 -25.50 -8.20
C ASP A 122 28.18 -26.63 -9.25
N GLY A 123 28.21 -26.29 -10.55
CA GLY A 123 28.31 -27.25 -11.67
C GLY A 123 29.48 -27.01 -12.60
#